data_AF-A0A0C3LAQ4-F1
#
_entry.id   AF-A0A0C3LAQ4-F1
#
_cell.length_a   1.000
_cell.length_b   1.000
_cell.length_c   1.000
_cell.angle_alpha   90.00
_cell.angle_beta   90.00
_cell.angle_gamma   90.00
#
_symmetry.space_group_name_H-M   'P 1'
#
loop_
_entity.id
_entity.type
_entity.pdbx_description
1 polymer ?
#
loop_
_entity_poly.entity_id
_entity_poly.type
_entity_poly.pdbx_seq_one_letter_code
_entity_poly.pdbx_strand_id
1 'polypeptide(L)'
;FTFLFVVSSQLIGLGLMGLCRQFFIYPASAIWPMNLAVSAILNALHAEIDVGPDRKGLSRFRLFVSASAVSCLWVFIPGYLFTALSYFSFICWIWPRNVVVNQLFGSVSGLGLNILTFDWSQISWMSSPLIVPFWVQVHIFASFVVIYWILVPILYYTNVWKSGHLPLMGGSAYDRFAKPYNLTRVFDPYTTRFNLTAYEEYSPLYLPISFALAYLLAFA
;
A
#
# COMPACT_ATOMS: atom_id res chain seq x y z
N PHE A 1 -23.21 13.46 -13.73
CA PHE A 1 -22.27 14.32 -12.95
C PHE A 1 -20.99 13.57 -12.61
N THR A 2 -21.03 12.45 -11.87
CA THR A 2 -19.84 11.68 -11.44
C THR A 2 -18.91 11.26 -12.59
N PHE A 3 -19.45 10.77 -13.70
CA PHE A 3 -18.64 10.39 -14.88
C PHE A 3 -17.87 11.59 -15.47
N LEU A 4 -18.56 12.72 -15.67
CA LEU A 4 -17.95 13.95 -16.21
C LEU A 4 -16.86 14.50 -15.26
N PHE A 5 -17.09 14.41 -13.94
CA PHE A 5 -16.11 14.80 -12.93
C PHE A 5 -14.87 13.92 -12.96
N VAL A 6 -15.03 12.60 -13.10
CA VAL A 6 -13.90 11.68 -13.25
C VAL A 6 -13.14 12.01 -14.54
N VAL A 7 -13.82 12.12 -15.68
CA VAL A 7 -13.16 12.42 -16.96
C VAL A 7 -12.43 13.76 -16.93
N SER A 8 -13.02 14.81 -16.36
CA SER A 8 -12.35 16.12 -16.26
C SER A 8 -11.09 16.05 -15.40
N SER A 9 -11.13 15.36 -14.25
CA SER A 9 -9.95 15.20 -13.38
C SER A 9 -8.79 14.46 -14.08
N GLN A 10 -9.10 13.41 -14.85
CA GLN A 10 -8.09 12.66 -15.59
C GLN A 10 -7.51 13.46 -16.75
N LEU A 11 -8.35 14.20 -17.49
CA LEU A 11 -7.90 15.05 -18.60
C LEU A 11 -7.01 16.20 -18.12
N ILE A 12 -7.28 16.77 -16.94
CA ILE A 12 -6.42 17.78 -16.34
C ILE A 12 -5.04 17.18 -16.04
N GLY A 13 -4.97 15.98 -15.44
CA GLY A 13 -3.71 15.29 -15.18
C GLY A 13 -2.92 15.00 -16.46
N LEU A 14 -3.59 14.48 -17.49
CA LEU A 14 -2.97 14.23 -18.80
C LEU A 14 -2.49 15.52 -19.49
N GLY A 15 -3.26 16.60 -19.40
CA GLY A 15 -2.90 17.91 -19.94
C GLY A 15 -1.65 18.49 -19.26
N LEU A 16 -1.59 18.42 -17.93
CA LEU A 16 -0.43 18.86 -17.15
C LEU A 16 0.82 18.03 -17.50
N MET A 17 0.68 16.71 -17.60
CA MET A 17 1.78 15.83 -18.01
C MET A 17 2.29 16.17 -19.42
N GLY A 18 1.38 16.54 -20.34
CA GLY A 18 1.74 17.03 -21.67
C GLY A 18 2.60 18.29 -21.64
N LEU A 19 2.28 19.25 -20.77
CA LEU A 19 3.07 20.47 -20.57
C LEU A 19 4.44 20.17 -19.95
N CYS A 20 4.51 19.24 -19.00
CA CYS A 20 5.75 18.87 -18.32
C CYS A 20 6.63 17.87 -19.10
N ARG A 21 6.20 17.42 -20.28
CA ARG A 21 6.91 16.44 -21.11
C ARG A 21 8.37 16.81 -21.39
N GLN A 22 8.68 18.10 -21.57
CA GLN A 22 10.05 18.60 -21.78
C GLN A 22 11.00 18.23 -20.64
N PHE A 23 10.49 18.21 -19.40
CA PHE A 23 11.29 17.95 -18.20
C PHE A 23 11.39 16.47 -17.85
N PHE A 24 10.34 15.68 -18.14
CA PHE A 24 10.25 14.30 -17.67
C PHE A 24 10.48 13.21 -18.72
N ILE A 25 10.37 13.54 -20.01
CA ILE A 25 10.44 12.53 -21.09
C ILE A 25 11.66 12.75 -22.00
N TYR A 26 11.94 14.00 -22.36
CA TYR A 26 13.04 14.30 -23.28
C TYR A 26 14.47 14.15 -22.73
N PRO A 27 14.78 14.36 -21.45
CA PRO A 27 16.15 14.17 -20.99
C PRO A 27 16.50 12.68 -20.97
N ALA A 28 17.65 12.33 -21.57
CA ALA A 28 18.12 10.94 -21.71
C ALA A 28 18.37 10.24 -20.35
N SER A 29 18.49 11.00 -19.26
CA SER A 29 18.63 10.48 -17.90
C SER A 29 17.30 10.07 -17.26
N ALA A 30 16.15 10.40 -17.85
CA ALA A 30 14.84 10.05 -17.31
C ALA A 30 14.47 8.59 -17.66
N ILE A 31 14.82 7.67 -16.76
CA ILE A 31 14.43 6.26 -16.85
C ILE A 31 13.07 6.09 -16.18
N TRP A 32 12.15 5.40 -16.87
CA TRP A 32 10.83 5.04 -16.36
C TRP A 32 10.79 3.53 -16.06
N PRO A 33 11.07 3.08 -14.83
CA PRO A 33 11.31 1.67 -14.55
C PRO A 33 10.10 0.78 -14.83
N MET A 34 8.89 1.29 -14.57
CA MET A 34 7.65 0.57 -14.87
C MET A 34 7.50 0.28 -16.38
N ASN A 35 7.81 1.27 -17.22
CA ASN A 35 7.76 1.09 -18.67
C ASN A 35 8.86 0.14 -19.15
N LEU A 36 10.06 0.22 -18.55
CA LEU A 36 11.16 -0.69 -18.87
C LEU A 36 10.79 -2.16 -18.61
N ALA A 37 10.11 -2.45 -17.50
CA ALA A 37 9.65 -3.79 -17.18
C ALA A 37 8.65 -4.32 -18.23
N VAL A 38 7.69 -3.49 -18.65
CA VAL A 38 6.72 -3.85 -19.69
C VAL A 38 7.42 -4.06 -21.04
N SER A 39 8.33 -3.17 -21.44
CA SER A 39 9.11 -3.33 -22.66
C SER A 39 9.97 -4.59 -22.65
N ALA A 40 10.55 -4.97 -21.51
CA ALA A 40 11.33 -6.19 -21.37
C ALA A 40 10.46 -7.44 -21.58
N ILE A 41 9.23 -7.46 -21.04
CA ILE A 41 8.27 -8.56 -21.26
C ILE A 41 7.85 -8.63 -22.73
N LEU A 42 7.50 -7.49 -23.34
CA LEU A 42 7.12 -7.43 -24.75
C LEU A 42 8.26 -7.88 -25.67
N ASN A 43 9.49 -7.49 -25.36
CA ASN A 43 10.69 -7.95 -26.05
C ASN A 43 10.88 -9.45 -25.87
N ALA A 44 10.72 -9.99 -24.66
CA ALA A 44 10.82 -11.43 -24.43
C ALA A 44 9.75 -12.24 -25.19
N LEU A 45 8.56 -11.65 -25.43
CA LEU A 45 7.47 -12.26 -26.19
C LEU A 45 7.68 -12.17 -27.71
N HIS A 46 8.23 -11.06 -28.20
CA HIS A 46 8.48 -10.80 -29.63
C HIS A 46 9.90 -11.18 -30.07
N ALA A 47 10.77 -11.60 -29.15
CA ALA A 47 12.12 -12.00 -29.48
C ALA A 47 12.06 -13.16 -30.48
N GLU A 48 12.67 -12.96 -31.65
CA GLU A 48 12.93 -14.05 -32.58
C GLU A 48 13.70 -15.16 -31.86
N ILE A 49 13.49 -16.40 -32.27
CA ILE A 49 14.25 -17.53 -31.73
C ILE A 49 15.73 -17.19 -31.95
N ASP A 50 16.48 -17.04 -30.87
CA ASP A 50 17.91 -16.79 -30.92
C ASP A 50 18.62 -18.04 -31.51
N VAL A 51 18.66 -18.17 -32.85
CA VAL A 51 19.30 -19.29 -33.57
C VAL A 51 20.79 -18.98 -33.75
N GLY A 52 21.55 -19.11 -32.66
CA GLY A 52 23.01 -19.02 -32.68
C GLY A 52 23.65 -20.38 -32.36
N PRO A 53 24.67 -20.84 -33.10
CA PRO A 53 25.27 -22.17 -32.93
C PRO A 53 25.97 -22.39 -31.57
N ASP A 54 26.20 -21.33 -30.78
CA ASP A 54 26.92 -21.39 -29.49
C ASP A 54 26.04 -21.25 -28.24
N ARG A 55 24.72 -21.26 -28.36
CA ARG A 55 23.86 -20.94 -27.20
C ARG A 55 23.52 -22.16 -26.34
N LYS A 56 24.23 -22.30 -25.22
CA LYS A 56 23.89 -23.23 -24.12
C LYS A 56 22.93 -22.55 -23.13
N GLY A 57 21.62 -22.69 -23.30
CA GLY A 57 20.62 -22.18 -22.35
C GLY A 57 19.16 -22.26 -22.80
N LEU A 58 18.21 -22.06 -21.88
CA LEU A 58 16.79 -21.96 -22.19
C LEU A 58 16.50 -20.73 -23.07
N SER A 59 15.63 -20.88 -24.06
CA SER A 59 15.11 -19.75 -24.85
C SER A 59 14.38 -18.75 -23.93
N ARG A 60 14.48 -17.44 -24.23
CA ARG A 60 13.83 -16.37 -23.45
C ARG A 60 12.33 -16.62 -23.27
N PHE A 61 11.67 -17.10 -24.34
CA PHE A 61 10.26 -17.46 -24.30
C PHE A 61 9.97 -18.65 -23.36
N ARG A 62 10.81 -19.71 -23.40
CA ARG A 62 10.66 -20.87 -22.50
C ARG A 62 10.88 -20.46 -21.04
N LEU A 63 11.87 -19.61 -20.78
CA LEU A 63 12.11 -19.05 -19.45
C LEU A 63 10.90 -18.24 -18.97
N PHE A 64 10.36 -17.36 -19.81
CA PHE A 64 9.14 -16.59 -19.50
C PHE A 64 7.95 -17.48 -19.15
N VAL A 65 7.64 -18.49 -19.96
CA VAL A 65 6.53 -19.41 -19.71
C VAL A 65 6.75 -20.22 -18.43
N SER A 66 7.96 -20.75 -18.22
CA SER A 66 8.29 -21.51 -17.01
C SER A 66 8.20 -20.65 -15.74
N ALA A 67 8.74 -19.43 -15.76
CA ALA A 67 8.68 -18.51 -14.63
C ALA A 67 7.24 -18.07 -14.33
N SER A 68 6.43 -17.84 -15.38
CA SER A 68 5.01 -17.49 -15.22
C SER A 68 4.21 -18.64 -14.61
N ALA A 69 4.46 -19.88 -15.05
CA ALA A 69 3.81 -21.06 -14.48
C ALA A 69 4.19 -21.28 -13.00
N VAL A 70 5.49 -21.18 -12.68
CA VAL A 70 5.97 -21.27 -11.29
C VAL A 70 5.39 -20.16 -10.42
N SER A 71 5.35 -18.92 -10.91
CA SER A 71 4.77 -17.79 -10.17
C SER A 71 3.27 -17.97 -9.93
N CYS A 72 2.54 -18.47 -10.93
CA CYS A 72 1.11 -18.78 -10.81
C CYS A 72 0.86 -19.84 -9.72
N LEU A 73 1.63 -20.94 -9.73
CA LEU A 73 1.54 -21.98 -8.72
C LEU A 73 1.96 -21.46 -7.33
N TRP A 74 3.01 -20.65 -7.26
CA TRP A 74 3.48 -20.11 -6.00
C TRP A 74 2.44 -19.19 -5.37
N VAL A 75 1.84 -18.25 -6.12
CA VAL A 75 0.82 -17.31 -5.58
C VAL A 75 -0.42 -18.04 -5.04
N PHE A 76 -0.78 -19.19 -5.62
CA PHE A 76 -1.90 -20.00 -5.13
C PHE A 76 -1.67 -20.56 -3.72
N ILE A 77 -0.42 -20.86 -3.36
CA ILE A 77 -0.09 -21.48 -2.06
C ILE A 77 -0.35 -20.52 -0.88
N PRO A 78 0.30 -19.35 -0.76
CA PRO A 78 0.03 -18.42 0.32
C PRO A 78 -1.33 -17.73 0.13
N GLY A 79 -1.82 -17.57 -1.09
CA GLY A 79 -3.10 -16.90 -1.34
C GLY A 79 -4.34 -17.71 -0.97
N TYR A 80 -4.30 -19.05 -1.11
CA TYR A 80 -5.48 -19.90 -0.89
C TYR A 80 -5.21 -21.11 0.00
N LEU A 81 -4.16 -21.90 -0.29
CA LEU A 81 -3.92 -23.17 0.39
C LEU A 81 -3.47 -22.99 1.85
N PHE A 82 -2.58 -22.02 2.10
CA PHE A 82 -2.03 -21.76 3.43
C PHE A 82 -1.75 -20.27 3.67
N THR A 83 -2.80 -19.53 4.00
CA THR A 83 -2.79 -18.07 4.22
C THR A 83 -1.93 -17.58 5.38
N ALA A 84 -1.51 -18.48 6.28
CA ALA A 84 -0.56 -18.14 7.33
C ALA A 84 0.83 -17.76 6.79
N LEU A 85 1.19 -18.19 5.57
CA LEU A 85 2.43 -17.79 4.90
C LEU A 85 2.44 -16.31 4.51
N SER A 86 1.28 -15.74 4.20
CA SER A 86 1.15 -14.31 3.87
C SER A 86 1.32 -13.44 5.11
N TYR A 87 0.72 -13.86 6.23
CA TYR A 87 0.71 -13.11 7.50
C TYR A 87 1.60 -13.77 8.56
N PHE A 88 2.87 -14.00 8.22
CA PHE A 88 3.79 -14.75 9.06
C PHE A 88 4.34 -13.89 10.23
N SER A 89 3.54 -13.78 11.30
CA SER A 89 3.93 -13.10 12.55
C SER A 89 4.34 -14.11 13.63
N PHE A 90 5.50 -14.75 13.47
CA PHE A 90 6.03 -15.72 14.46
C PHE A 90 6.06 -15.18 15.90
N ILE A 91 6.43 -13.91 16.07
CA ILE A 91 6.51 -13.24 17.38
C ILE A 91 5.12 -13.16 18.05
N CYS A 92 4.07 -12.90 17.28
CA CYS A 92 2.69 -12.89 17.79
C CYS A 92 2.20 -14.30 18.16
N TRP A 93 2.76 -15.37 17.58
CA TRP A 93 2.43 -16.75 17.97
C TRP A 93 3.02 -17.15 19.33
N ILE A 94 4.17 -16.57 19.70
CA ILE A 94 4.78 -16.80 21.03
C ILE A 94 3.96 -16.10 22.12
N TRP A 95 3.52 -14.85 21.88
CA TRP A 95 2.75 -14.06 22.85
C TRP A 95 1.39 -13.58 22.31
N PRO A 96 0.44 -14.48 22.02
CA PRO A 96 -0.81 -14.13 21.35
C PRO A 96 -1.74 -13.24 22.18
N ARG A 97 -1.60 -13.24 23.51
CA ARG A 97 -2.45 -12.46 24.43
C ARG A 97 -1.89 -11.07 24.76
N ASN A 98 -0.66 -10.75 24.34
CA ASN A 98 -0.05 -9.48 24.66
C ASN A 98 -0.47 -8.42 23.63
N VAL A 99 -1.25 -7.44 24.08
CA VAL A 99 -1.80 -6.37 23.23
C VAL A 99 -0.68 -5.55 22.59
N VAL A 100 0.36 -5.20 23.34
CA VAL A 100 1.50 -4.41 22.84
C VAL A 100 2.26 -5.18 21.76
N VAL A 101 2.51 -6.47 21.98
CA VAL A 101 3.19 -7.32 20.98
C VAL A 101 2.37 -7.42 19.70
N ASN A 102 1.05 -7.62 19.82
CA ASN A 102 0.16 -7.69 18.65
C ASN A 102 0.04 -6.36 17.91
N GLN A 103 0.05 -5.24 18.64
CA GLN A 103 0.06 -3.89 18.07
C GLN A 103 1.36 -3.59 17.29
N LEU A 104 2.50 -4.07 17.79
CA LEU A 104 3.80 -3.81 17.16
C LEU A 104 4.11 -4.80 16.02
N PHE A 105 3.92 -6.10 16.24
CA PHE A 105 4.35 -7.17 15.32
C PHE A 105 3.22 -7.81 14.52
N GLY A 106 1.96 -7.42 14.77
CA GLY A 106 0.81 -7.94 14.04
C GLY A 106 0.86 -7.54 12.57
N SER A 107 0.65 -8.50 11.67
CA SER A 107 0.66 -8.27 10.21
C SER A 107 -0.62 -7.63 9.68
N VAL A 108 -1.74 -7.78 10.38
CA VAL A 108 -3.07 -7.30 9.92
C VAL A 108 -3.52 -6.04 10.66
N SER A 109 -3.38 -6.04 11.98
CA SER A 109 -3.87 -4.97 12.86
C SER A 109 -2.75 -4.21 13.58
N GLY A 110 -1.49 -4.55 13.31
CA GLY A 110 -0.31 -3.95 13.91
C GLY A 110 0.55 -3.18 12.92
N LEU A 111 1.71 -2.71 13.37
CA LEU A 111 2.66 -1.93 12.57
C LEU A 111 3.43 -2.75 11.53
N GLY A 112 3.28 -4.06 11.55
CA GLY A 112 4.03 -4.94 10.65
C GLY A 112 5.54 -4.89 10.89
N LEU A 113 6.01 -4.83 12.15
CA LEU A 113 7.44 -5.02 12.49
C LEU A 113 7.98 -6.42 12.13
N ASN A 114 7.15 -7.30 11.58
CA ASN A 114 7.60 -8.55 11.02
C ASN A 114 8.46 -8.26 9.78
N ILE A 115 9.53 -9.04 9.59
CA ILE A 115 10.45 -8.89 8.46
C ILE A 115 10.18 -9.97 7.38
N LEU A 116 9.30 -10.93 7.65
CA LEU A 116 9.14 -12.13 6.85
C LEU A 116 7.69 -12.33 6.41
N THR A 117 7.49 -12.35 5.10
CA THR A 117 6.30 -12.87 4.43
C THR A 117 6.75 -13.72 3.26
N PHE A 118 6.02 -14.80 2.98
CA PHE A 118 6.29 -15.69 1.85
C PHE A 118 5.39 -15.41 0.65
N ASP A 119 4.56 -14.37 0.75
CA ASP A 119 3.62 -13.97 -0.28
C ASP A 119 4.14 -12.74 -1.04
N TRP A 120 4.49 -12.95 -2.30
CA TRP A 120 4.96 -11.87 -3.16
C TRP A 120 3.92 -10.75 -3.31
N SER A 121 2.62 -11.07 -3.25
CA SER A 121 1.57 -10.06 -3.37
C SER A 121 1.56 -9.07 -2.20
N GLN A 122 1.95 -9.51 -0.99
CA GLN A 122 2.11 -8.65 0.18
C GLN A 122 3.32 -7.73 0.01
N ILE A 123 4.43 -8.26 -0.52
CA ILE A 123 5.66 -7.49 -0.76
C ILE A 123 5.42 -6.43 -1.86
N SER A 124 4.76 -6.81 -2.95
CA SER A 124 4.54 -5.93 -4.10
C SER A 124 3.30 -5.05 -3.99
N TRP A 125 2.59 -5.05 -2.86
CA TRP A 125 1.30 -4.37 -2.70
C TRP A 125 1.37 -2.87 -3.03
N MET A 126 2.42 -2.19 -2.55
CA MET A 126 2.60 -0.76 -2.79
C MET A 126 3.35 -0.48 -4.11
N SER A 127 4.41 -1.23 -4.36
CA SER A 127 5.15 -1.22 -5.63
C SER A 127 6.06 -2.44 -5.70
N SER A 128 6.38 -2.94 -6.90
CA SER A 128 7.30 -4.06 -7.03
C SER A 128 8.74 -3.60 -6.77
N PRO A 129 9.42 -4.12 -5.72
CA PRO A 129 10.80 -3.74 -5.42
C PRO A 129 11.78 -4.27 -6.49
N LEU A 130 11.37 -5.18 -7.37
CA LEU A 130 12.23 -5.61 -8.49
C LEU A 130 12.43 -4.53 -9.54
N ILE A 131 11.48 -3.59 -9.63
CA ILE A 131 11.43 -2.57 -10.67
C ILE A 131 11.94 -1.22 -10.13
N VAL A 132 11.66 -0.94 -8.86
CA VAL A 132 12.05 0.32 -8.21
C VAL A 132 13.55 0.34 -7.93
N PRO A 133 14.30 1.41 -8.25
CA PRO A 133 15.72 1.51 -7.92
C PRO A 133 15.99 1.39 -6.42
N PHE A 134 17.10 0.74 -6.03
CA PHE A 134 17.44 0.46 -4.63
C PHE A 134 17.44 1.71 -3.74
N TRP A 135 18.02 2.81 -4.20
CA TRP A 135 18.07 4.07 -3.44
C TRP A 135 16.67 4.62 -3.11
N VAL A 136 15.71 4.49 -4.03
CA VAL A 136 14.31 4.88 -3.79
C VAL A 136 13.68 3.97 -2.73
N GLN A 137 13.97 2.67 -2.78
CA GLN A 137 13.49 1.73 -1.76
C GLN A 137 14.01 2.09 -0.36
N VAL A 138 15.29 2.47 -0.25
CA VAL A 138 15.89 2.89 1.03
C VAL A 138 15.19 4.13 1.59
N HIS A 139 14.86 5.11 0.74
CA HIS A 139 14.14 6.32 1.20
C HIS A 139 12.71 6.02 1.65
N ILE A 140 11.99 5.20 0.89
CA ILE A 140 10.64 4.76 1.25
C ILE A 140 10.68 4.00 2.58
N PHE A 141 11.63 3.06 2.72
CA PHE A 141 11.80 2.29 3.95
C PHE A 141 12.21 3.18 5.13
N ALA A 142 13.14 4.11 4.95
CA ALA A 142 13.54 5.05 6.00
C ALA A 142 12.36 5.91 6.46
N SER A 143 11.57 6.43 5.52
CA SER A 143 10.34 7.18 5.82
C SER A 143 9.34 6.32 6.59
N PHE A 144 9.15 5.07 6.18
CA PHE A 144 8.29 4.13 6.87
C PHE A 144 8.76 3.87 8.31
N VAL A 145 10.06 3.63 8.54
CA VAL A 145 10.62 3.44 9.88
C VAL A 145 10.40 4.68 10.75
N VAL A 146 10.70 5.87 10.25
CA VAL A 146 10.58 7.12 11.01
C VAL A 146 9.12 7.40 11.39
N ILE A 147 8.20 7.26 10.44
CA ILE A 147 6.79 7.60 10.67
C ILE A 147 6.06 6.48 11.42
N TYR A 148 6.14 5.25 10.93
CA TYR A 148 5.32 4.15 11.44
C TYR A 148 5.97 3.40 12.59
N TRP A 149 7.29 3.22 12.62
CA TRP A 149 7.93 2.48 13.71
C TRP A 149 8.35 3.37 14.87
N ILE A 150 8.55 4.67 14.65
CA ILE A 150 8.97 5.61 15.70
C ILE A 150 7.82 6.56 16.06
N LEU A 151 7.37 7.39 15.13
CA LEU A 151 6.41 8.46 15.44
C LEU A 151 5.03 7.93 15.88
N VAL A 152 4.47 6.94 15.17
CA VAL A 152 3.16 6.35 15.51
C VAL A 152 3.14 5.78 16.94
N PRO A 153 4.07 4.90 17.37
CA PRO A 153 4.12 4.43 18.76
C PRO A 153 4.25 5.55 19.78
N ILE A 154 5.13 6.53 19.54
CA ILE A 154 5.33 7.65 20.45
C ILE A 154 4.01 8.39 20.67
N LEU A 155 3.31 8.76 19.60
CA LEU A 155 2.05 9.50 19.70
C LEU A 155 0.91 8.67 20.28
N TYR A 156 0.85 7.37 19.97
CA TYR A 156 -0.18 6.47 20.51
C TYR A 156 -0.03 6.27 22.02
N TYR A 157 1.18 5.91 22.47
CA TYR A 157 1.44 5.62 23.89
C TYR A 157 1.52 6.88 24.76
N THR A 158 1.80 8.05 24.19
CA THR A 158 1.63 9.35 24.86
C THR A 158 0.18 9.87 24.81
N ASN A 159 -0.73 9.10 24.22
CA ASN A 159 -2.16 9.39 24.11
C ASN A 159 -2.46 10.76 23.46
N VAL A 160 -1.66 11.14 22.46
CA VAL A 160 -1.89 12.36 21.69
C VAL A 160 -3.25 12.25 20.97
N TRP A 161 -4.00 13.35 21.00
CA TRP A 161 -5.37 13.45 20.47
C TRP A 161 -6.36 12.43 21.05
N LYS A 162 -6.11 11.94 22.27
CA LYS A 162 -6.93 10.91 22.92
C LYS A 162 -7.00 9.61 22.11
N SER A 163 -6.00 9.30 21.28
CA SER A 163 -6.03 8.14 20.37
C SER A 163 -5.78 6.79 21.04
N GLY A 164 -5.34 6.74 22.30
CA GLY A 164 -4.92 5.49 22.97
C GLY A 164 -6.03 4.46 23.21
N HIS A 165 -7.31 4.85 23.09
CA HIS A 165 -8.45 3.94 23.20
C HIS A 165 -8.92 3.40 21.84
N LEU A 166 -8.34 3.90 20.74
CA LEU A 166 -8.62 3.47 19.37
C LEU A 166 -7.65 2.35 18.96
N PRO A 167 -7.95 1.58 17.91
CA PRO A 167 -6.95 0.69 17.32
C PRO A 167 -5.74 1.50 16.82
N LEU A 168 -4.53 0.97 17.01
CA LEU A 168 -3.28 1.60 16.56
C LEU A 168 -3.28 1.81 15.03
N MET A 169 -3.78 0.82 14.30
CA MET A 169 -3.91 0.81 12.85
C MET A 169 -5.38 0.62 12.46
N GLY A 170 -5.87 1.47 11.55
CA GLY A 170 -7.22 1.35 10.99
C GLY A 170 -7.49 2.44 9.97
N GLY A 171 -8.29 2.14 8.95
CA GLY A 171 -8.67 3.09 7.89
C GLY A 171 -10.05 3.71 8.06
N SER A 172 -10.63 3.61 9.25
CA SER A 172 -12.00 4.07 9.54
C SER A 172 -12.00 5.14 10.61
N ALA A 173 -13.04 5.97 10.59
CA ALA A 173 -13.31 6.91 11.66
C ALA A 173 -14.15 6.27 12.77
N TYR A 174 -13.93 6.71 13.99
CA TYR A 174 -14.56 6.18 15.19
C TYR A 174 -15.27 7.29 15.98
N ASP A 175 -16.23 6.87 16.80
CA ASP A 175 -16.83 7.72 17.83
C ASP A 175 -15.99 7.73 19.12
N ARG A 176 -16.42 8.52 20.09
CA ARG A 176 -15.76 8.66 21.41
C ARG A 176 -15.66 7.35 22.22
N PHE A 177 -16.35 6.29 21.80
CA PHE A 177 -16.39 4.98 22.45
C PHE A 177 -15.65 3.91 21.62
N ALA A 178 -14.82 4.34 20.65
CA ALA A 178 -14.10 3.46 19.73
C ALA A 178 -15.01 2.54 18.89
N LYS A 179 -16.26 2.93 18.63
CA LYS A 179 -17.13 2.25 17.67
C LYS A 179 -17.04 2.91 16.30
N PRO A 180 -17.23 2.16 15.20
CA PRO A 180 -17.27 2.75 13.85
C PRO A 180 -18.26 3.91 13.79
N TYR A 181 -17.82 5.05 13.26
CA TYR A 181 -18.58 6.29 13.29
C TYR A 181 -19.83 6.20 12.41
N ASN A 182 -21.01 6.49 12.96
CA ASN A 182 -22.26 6.41 12.21
C ASN A 182 -22.59 7.72 11.50
N LEU A 183 -22.31 7.79 10.20
CA LEU A 183 -22.55 8.98 9.38
C LEU A 183 -24.03 9.38 9.27
N THR A 184 -24.97 8.42 9.30
CA THR A 184 -26.41 8.74 9.13
C THR A 184 -27.00 9.50 10.32
N ARG A 185 -26.30 9.53 11.48
CA ARG A 185 -26.71 10.31 12.64
C ARG A 185 -26.41 11.79 12.51
N VAL A 186 -25.42 12.15 11.69
CA VAL A 186 -24.89 13.51 11.59
C VAL A 186 -25.14 14.11 10.21
N PHE A 187 -25.34 13.26 9.21
CA PHE A 187 -25.59 13.66 7.84
C PHE A 187 -26.95 13.12 7.40
N ASP A 188 -27.82 14.02 6.94
CA ASP A 188 -29.10 13.62 6.37
C ASP A 188 -28.86 13.10 4.94
N PRO A 189 -29.11 11.80 4.68
CA PRO A 189 -28.84 11.18 3.38
C PRO A 189 -29.71 11.75 2.24
N TYR A 190 -30.85 12.38 2.54
CA TYR A 190 -31.75 12.92 1.52
C TYR A 190 -31.41 14.37 1.13
N THR A 191 -31.09 15.19 2.12
CA THR A 191 -30.79 16.61 1.90
C THR A 191 -29.31 16.91 1.72
N THR A 192 -28.45 15.91 1.96
CA THR A 192 -26.98 16.01 1.98
C THR A 192 -26.44 17.14 2.85
N ARG A 193 -27.19 17.49 3.91
CA ARG A 193 -26.83 18.54 4.86
C ARG A 193 -26.25 17.94 6.13
N PHE A 194 -25.19 18.59 6.60
CA PHE A 194 -24.58 18.32 7.89
C PHE A 194 -25.41 18.95 9.01
N ASN A 195 -25.79 18.16 10.02
CA ASN A 195 -26.50 18.63 11.19
C ASN A 195 -25.52 18.81 12.36
N LEU A 196 -25.21 20.07 12.67
CA LEU A 196 -24.23 20.43 13.72
C LEU A 196 -24.72 20.05 15.12
N THR A 197 -26.01 20.22 15.41
CA THR A 197 -26.57 19.85 16.73
C THR A 197 -26.47 18.35 16.96
N ALA A 198 -26.82 17.54 15.96
CA ALA A 198 -26.70 16.09 16.05
C ALA A 198 -25.24 15.60 16.17
N TYR A 199 -24.28 16.34 15.59
CA TYR A 199 -22.85 16.08 15.75
C TYR A 199 -22.37 16.28 17.19
N GLU A 200 -22.74 17.42 17.79
CA GLU A 200 -22.35 17.77 19.17
C GLU A 200 -22.97 16.82 20.20
N GLU A 201 -24.21 16.38 19.97
CA GLU A 201 -24.89 15.40 20.83
C GLU A 201 -24.33 13.98 20.70
N TYR A 202 -23.92 13.58 19.49
CA TYR A 202 -23.43 12.23 19.23
C TYR A 202 -21.98 12.05 19.71
N SER A 203 -21.02 12.63 18.97
CA SER A 203 -19.60 12.65 19.35
C SER A 203 -18.77 13.35 18.28
N PRO A 204 -17.64 13.97 18.66
CA PRO A 204 -16.61 14.34 17.71
C PRO A 204 -16.06 13.13 16.96
N LEU A 205 -15.56 13.36 15.74
CA LEU A 205 -14.89 12.33 14.94
C LEU A 205 -13.50 12.03 15.51
N TYR A 206 -13.22 10.75 15.78
CA TYR A 206 -11.90 10.29 16.21
C TYR A 206 -11.25 9.44 15.11
N LEU A 207 -10.00 9.73 14.78
CA LEU A 207 -9.22 8.97 13.81
C LEU A 207 -8.10 8.20 14.53
N PRO A 208 -7.83 6.94 14.14
CA PRO A 208 -6.62 6.24 14.56
C PRO A 208 -5.38 7.09 14.25
N ILE A 209 -4.40 7.06 15.14
CA ILE A 209 -3.21 7.91 15.02
C ILE A 209 -2.46 7.69 13.70
N SER A 210 -2.44 6.45 13.21
CA SER A 210 -1.81 6.09 11.95
C SER A 210 -2.53 6.66 10.73
N PHE A 211 -3.86 6.71 10.77
CA PHE A 211 -4.67 7.27 9.70
C PHE A 211 -4.57 8.80 9.69
N ALA A 212 -4.58 9.43 10.87
CA ALA A 212 -4.37 10.86 11.01
C ALA A 212 -3.00 11.28 10.44
N LEU A 213 -1.93 10.56 10.78
CA LEU A 213 -0.60 10.84 10.25
C LEU A 213 -0.49 10.60 8.74
N ALA A 214 -1.06 9.51 8.23
CA ALA A 214 -1.10 9.23 6.79
C ALA A 214 -1.80 10.36 6.03
N TYR A 215 -2.91 10.88 6.57
CA TYR A 215 -3.61 12.03 6.01
C TYR A 215 -2.73 13.28 6.06
N LEU A 216 -2.17 13.64 7.22
CA LEU A 216 -1.33 14.83 7.36
C LEU A 216 -0.13 14.83 6.41
N LEU A 217 0.54 13.69 6.24
CA LEU A 217 1.69 13.54 5.35
C LEU A 217 1.31 13.57 3.87
N ALA A 218 0.08 13.20 3.51
CA ALA A 218 -0.38 13.24 2.13
C ALA A 218 -0.79 14.66 1.67
N PHE A 219 -1.12 15.56 2.62
CA PHE A 219 -1.47 16.96 2.34
C PHE A 219 -0.32 17.96 2.55
N ALA A 220 0.77 17.55 3.22
CA ALA A 220 1.98 18.34 3.41
C ALA A 220 2.89 18.29 2.18
#